data_AF-A0A9D8BZF6-F1
#
_entry.id   AF-A0A9D8BZF6-F1
#
_cell.length_a   1.000
_cell.length_b   1.000
_cell.length_c   1.000
_cell.angle_alpha   90.00
_cell.angle_beta   90.00
_cell.angle_gamma   90.00
#
_symmetry.space_group_name_H-M   'P 1'
#
loop_
_entity.id
_entity.type
_entity.pdbx_description
1 polymer ?
#
loop_
_entity_poly.entity_id
_entity_poly.type
_entity_poly.pdbx_seq_one_letter_code
_entity_poly.pdbx_strand_id
1 'polypeptide(L)'
;QAAQLARDYLQNEGLNNDSAASAIERLQIQALAGQGNMQEAIARSEAALQQFARQKRLVLAHAELLLRAQRQAEARRWVESMLSERQDDLRAWDLLSKIYASQGQRALTHRARAEVFWLQGALPAAIEQLKLAQSAKDADFFHASAIDARLREALQRWRAERAAMGPQAGRDTKP
;
A
#
# COMPACT_ATOMS: atom_id res chain seq x y z
N GLN A 1 -0.89 23.20 21.75
CA GLN A 1 -0.64 24.60 21.33
C GLN A 1 -0.11 24.71 19.90
N ALA A 2 1.01 24.08 19.51
CA ALA A 2 1.55 24.16 18.14
C ALA A 2 0.57 23.72 17.03
N ALA A 3 -0.22 22.66 17.28
CA ALA A 3 -1.18 22.18 16.31
C ALA A 3 -2.44 23.04 16.16
N GLN A 4 -2.74 23.90 17.15
CA GLN A 4 -3.84 24.88 17.06
C GLN A 4 -3.41 26.06 16.19
N LEU A 5 -2.21 26.59 16.46
CA LEU A 5 -1.61 27.68 15.68
C LEU A 5 -1.43 27.30 14.20
N ALA A 6 -1.01 26.07 13.91
CA ALA A 6 -0.91 25.59 12.54
C ALA A 6 -2.28 25.48 11.84
N ARG A 7 -3.34 25.19 12.60
CA ARG A 7 -4.71 25.13 12.07
C ARG A 7 -5.22 26.54 11.73
N ASP A 8 -4.97 27.51 12.61
CA ASP A 8 -5.35 28.91 12.41
C ASP A 8 -4.58 29.57 11.24
N TYR A 9 -3.30 29.20 11.05
CA TYR A 9 -2.48 29.71 9.95
C TYR A 9 -2.96 29.18 8.58
N LEU A 10 -3.36 27.91 8.51
CA LEU A 10 -3.85 27.29 7.27
C LEU A 10 -5.26 27.76 6.87
N GLN A 11 -6.04 28.26 7.81
CA GLN A 11 -7.37 28.84 7.54
C GLN A 11 -7.30 30.17 6.77
N ASN A 12 -6.16 30.88 6.83
CA ASN A 12 -6.00 32.22 6.28
C ASN A 12 -5.34 32.29 4.89
N GLU A 13 -4.66 31.23 4.42
CA GLU A 13 -4.04 31.20 3.09
C GLU A 13 -4.72 30.17 2.18
N GLY A 14 -5.23 30.62 1.01
CA GLY A 14 -5.99 29.83 0.04
C GLY A 14 -5.23 28.72 -0.72
N LEU A 15 -4.22 28.10 -0.10
CA LEU A 15 -3.51 26.94 -0.62
C LEU A 15 -4.19 25.65 -0.15
N ASN A 16 -5.11 25.12 -0.97
CA ASN A 16 -5.69 23.77 -0.86
C ASN A 16 -5.85 23.25 0.59
N ASN A 17 -6.62 24.03 1.37
CA ASN A 17 -6.76 23.98 2.84
C ASN A 17 -6.94 22.54 3.37
N ASP A 18 -7.71 21.71 2.68
CA ASP A 18 -7.99 20.32 3.08
C ASP A 18 -6.75 19.41 3.09
N SER A 19 -5.78 19.63 2.22
CA SER A 19 -4.56 18.81 2.18
C SER A 19 -3.67 19.09 3.38
N ALA A 20 -3.48 20.36 3.70
CA ALA A 20 -2.68 20.80 4.83
C ALA A 20 -3.38 20.50 6.17
N ALA A 21 -4.69 20.75 6.27
CA ALA A 21 -5.50 20.38 7.43
C ALA A 21 -5.46 18.87 7.69
N SER A 22 -5.63 18.04 6.65
CA SER A 22 -5.50 16.58 6.80
C SER A 22 -4.09 16.14 7.18
N ALA A 23 -3.05 16.91 6.82
CA ALA A 23 -1.68 16.62 7.22
C ALA A 23 -1.46 16.88 8.72
N ILE A 24 -2.01 17.98 9.25
CA ILE A 24 -1.98 18.24 10.70
C ILE A 24 -2.70 17.13 11.46
N GLU A 25 -3.89 16.74 11.02
CA GLU A 25 -4.64 15.67 11.68
C GLU A 25 -3.84 14.36 11.68
N ARG A 26 -3.20 13.99 10.55
CA ARG A 26 -2.32 12.81 10.51
C ARG A 26 -1.16 12.90 11.50
N LEU A 27 -0.51 14.05 11.65
CA LEU A 27 0.59 14.23 12.61
C LEU A 27 0.12 14.09 14.06
N GLN A 28 -1.05 14.65 14.39
CA GLN A 28 -1.65 14.50 15.73
C GLN A 28 -2.02 13.04 16.03
N ILE A 29 -2.62 12.36 15.06
CA ILE A 29 -2.94 10.93 15.13
C ILE A 29 -1.67 10.10 15.36
N GLN A 30 -0.59 10.39 14.62
CA GLN A 30 0.70 9.70 14.77
C GLN A 30 1.33 9.96 16.15
N ALA A 31 1.23 11.19 16.67
CA ALA A 31 1.71 11.52 18.00
C ALA A 31 0.96 10.74 19.09
N LEU A 32 -0.38 10.68 19.02
CA LEU A 32 -1.20 9.87 19.93
C LEU A 32 -0.80 8.39 19.88
N ALA A 33 -0.65 7.83 18.68
CA ALA A 33 -0.23 6.45 18.51
C ALA A 33 1.20 6.17 19.01
N GLY A 34 2.10 7.16 18.92
CA GLY A 34 3.47 7.09 19.44
C GLY A 34 3.55 7.15 20.97
N GLN A 35 2.58 7.81 21.61
CA GLN A 35 2.44 7.88 23.07
C GLN A 35 1.76 6.65 23.69
N GLY A 36 1.30 5.70 22.86
CA GLY A 36 0.57 4.52 23.32
C GLY A 36 -0.95 4.71 23.41
N ASN A 37 -1.47 5.91 23.12
CA ASN A 37 -2.90 6.23 23.14
C ASN A 37 -3.62 5.70 21.88
N MET A 38 -3.55 4.39 21.65
CA MET A 38 -4.00 3.76 20.40
C MET A 38 -5.50 3.97 20.13
N GLN A 39 -6.35 3.84 21.15
CA GLN A 39 -7.80 4.04 21.00
C GLN A 39 -8.14 5.48 20.63
N GLU A 40 -7.47 6.46 21.25
CA GLU A 40 -7.66 7.88 20.94
C GLU A 40 -7.18 8.22 19.53
N ALA A 41 -6.03 7.66 19.11
CA ALA A 41 -5.53 7.81 17.75
C ALA A 41 -6.52 7.29 16.71
N ILE A 42 -7.13 6.13 16.97
CA ILE A 42 -8.16 5.55 16.11
C ILE A 42 -9.41 6.44 16.07
N ALA A 43 -9.97 6.81 17.22
CA ALA A 43 -11.15 7.67 17.28
C ALA A 43 -10.93 9.02 16.56
N ARG A 44 -9.75 9.62 16.74
CA ARG A 44 -9.36 10.84 16.03
C ARG A 44 -9.27 10.63 14.52
N SER A 45 -8.70 9.51 14.08
CA SER A 45 -8.61 9.19 12.65
C SER A 45 -9.98 8.96 12.01
N GLU A 46 -10.93 8.35 12.72
CA GLU A 46 -12.32 8.18 12.28
C GLU A 46 -13.02 9.53 12.13
N ALA A 47 -12.88 10.43 13.11
CA ALA A 47 -13.43 11.78 13.05
C ALA A 47 -12.82 12.59 11.89
N ALA A 48 -11.51 12.48 11.66
CA ALA A 48 -10.85 13.14 10.54
C ALA A 48 -11.33 12.59 9.19
N LEU A 49 -11.62 11.29 9.08
CA LEU A 49 -12.15 10.68 7.86
C LEU A 49 -13.57 11.15 7.51
N GLN A 50 -14.38 11.56 8.48
CA GLN A 50 -15.68 12.20 8.21
C GLN A 50 -15.52 13.55 7.47
N GLN A 51 -14.44 14.27 7.75
CA GLN A 51 -14.15 15.57 7.15
C GLN A 51 -13.36 15.43 5.84
N PHE A 52 -12.45 14.45 5.78
CA PHE A 52 -11.47 14.30 4.71
C PHE A 52 -11.54 12.92 4.04
N ALA A 53 -12.75 12.44 3.74
CA ALA A 53 -13.01 11.07 3.28
C ALA A 53 -12.20 10.63 2.03
N ARG A 54 -11.81 11.57 1.16
CA ARG A 54 -11.04 11.30 -0.06
C ARG A 54 -9.52 11.35 0.13
N GLN A 55 -9.03 11.73 1.31
CA GLN A 55 -7.60 11.86 1.55
C GLN A 55 -6.96 10.48 1.79
N LYS A 56 -6.44 9.88 0.71
CA LYS A 56 -5.81 8.54 0.71
C LYS A 56 -4.77 8.33 1.82
N ARG A 57 -3.94 9.34 2.08
CA ARG A 57 -2.94 9.29 3.15
C ARG A 57 -3.56 9.13 4.53
N LEU A 58 -4.73 9.70 4.77
CA LEU A 58 -5.46 9.56 6.02
C LEU A 58 -6.10 8.18 6.13
N VAL A 59 -6.67 7.66 5.03
CA VAL A 59 -7.22 6.29 4.97
C VAL A 59 -6.14 5.25 5.28
N LEU A 60 -4.96 5.36 4.66
CA LEU A 60 -3.84 4.46 4.95
C LEU A 60 -3.37 4.56 6.40
N ALA A 61 -3.27 5.77 6.95
CA ALA A 61 -2.90 5.96 8.35
C ALA A 61 -3.92 5.32 9.29
N HIS A 62 -5.22 5.46 9.02
CA HIS A 62 -6.28 4.81 9.79
C HIS A 62 -6.17 3.27 9.71
N ALA A 63 -5.99 2.71 8.52
CA ALA A 63 -5.81 1.27 8.34
C ALA A 63 -4.57 0.73 9.06
N GLU A 64 -3.47 1.49 9.11
CA GLU A 64 -2.27 1.13 9.87
C GLU A 64 -2.51 1.11 11.38
N LEU A 65 -3.28 2.05 11.91
CA LEU A 65 -3.68 2.05 13.33
C LEU A 65 -4.56 0.83 13.65
N LEU A 66 -5.52 0.52 12.79
CA LEU A 66 -6.37 -0.66 12.92
C LEU A 66 -5.52 -1.94 12.96
N LEU A 67 -4.53 -2.07 12.07
CA LEU A 67 -3.61 -3.20 12.07
C LEU A 67 -2.83 -3.30 13.39
N ARG A 68 -2.27 -2.18 13.87
CA ARG A 68 -1.54 -2.13 15.16
C ARG A 68 -2.43 -2.48 16.35
N ALA A 69 -3.71 -2.14 16.29
CA ALA A 69 -4.72 -2.50 17.29
C ALA A 69 -5.30 -3.91 17.11
N GLN A 70 -4.69 -4.77 16.28
CA GLN A 70 -5.16 -6.13 15.97
C GLN A 70 -6.56 -6.20 15.32
N ARG A 71 -7.07 -5.09 14.79
CA ARG A 71 -8.33 -4.99 14.02
C ARG A 71 -8.08 -5.28 12.55
N GLN A 72 -7.44 -6.42 12.27
CA GLN A 72 -6.86 -6.76 10.97
C GLN A 72 -7.92 -6.86 9.85
N ALA A 73 -9.11 -7.40 10.15
CA ALA A 73 -10.21 -7.51 9.19
C ALA A 73 -10.73 -6.13 8.74
N GLU A 74 -10.74 -5.15 9.64
CA GLU A 74 -11.17 -3.79 9.34
C GLU A 74 -10.12 -3.05 8.54
N ALA A 75 -8.84 -3.16 8.94
CA ALA A 75 -7.71 -2.63 8.17
C ALA A 75 -7.74 -3.15 6.73
N ARG A 76 -7.96 -4.46 6.55
CA ARG A 76 -8.05 -5.10 5.22
C ARG A 76 -9.12 -4.46 4.35
N ARG A 77 -10.34 -4.29 4.88
CA ARG A 77 -11.47 -3.71 4.11
C ARG A 77 -11.16 -2.31 3.60
N TRP A 78 -10.53 -1.46 4.43
CA TRP A 78 -10.12 -0.12 4.02
C TRP A 78 -9.10 -0.16 2.87
N VAL A 79 -8.09 -1.01 2.98
CA VAL A 79 -7.01 -1.10 1.98
C VAL A 79 -7.50 -1.74 0.68
N GLU A 80 -8.32 -2.79 0.75
CA GLU A 80 -8.95 -3.41 -0.43
C GLU A 80 -9.90 -2.44 -1.13
N SER A 81 -10.66 -1.63 -0.39
CA SER A 81 -11.49 -0.57 -0.98
C SER A 81 -10.64 0.43 -1.76
N MET A 82 -9.53 0.90 -1.17
CA MET A 82 -8.62 1.81 -1.87
C MET A 82 -8.03 1.21 -3.15
N LEU A 83 -7.65 -0.07 -3.10
CA LEU A 83 -7.06 -0.77 -4.23
C LEU A 83 -8.09 -1.10 -5.32
N SER A 84 -9.37 -1.25 -4.97
CA SER A 84 -10.45 -1.40 -5.96
C SER A 84 -10.64 -0.12 -6.79
N GLU A 85 -10.41 1.05 -6.20
CA GLU A 85 -10.42 2.34 -6.92
C GLU A 85 -9.13 2.61 -7.69
N ARG A 86 -7.97 2.32 -7.09
CA ARG A 86 -6.66 2.60 -7.70
C ARG A 86 -5.62 1.55 -7.31
N GLN A 87 -5.28 0.69 -8.27
CA GLN A 87 -4.34 -0.42 -8.08
C GLN A 87 -2.86 -0.01 -8.13
N ASP A 88 -2.53 1.24 -8.43
CA ASP A 88 -1.15 1.73 -8.57
C ASP A 88 -0.58 2.35 -7.26
N ASP A 89 -1.29 2.23 -6.13
CA ASP A 89 -0.81 2.75 -4.85
C ASP A 89 0.10 1.73 -4.14
N LEU A 90 1.41 1.96 -4.28
CA LEU A 90 2.45 1.12 -3.70
C LEU A 90 2.30 0.95 -2.18
N ARG A 91 1.90 2.00 -1.45
CA ARG A 91 1.77 1.94 0.02
C ARG A 91 0.57 1.11 0.44
N ALA A 92 -0.51 1.15 -0.34
CA ALA A 92 -1.67 0.31 -0.10
C ALA A 92 -1.32 -1.18 -0.25
N TRP A 93 -0.59 -1.56 -1.30
CA TRP A 93 -0.12 -2.94 -1.47
C TRP A 93 0.84 -3.40 -0.38
N ASP A 94 1.77 -2.55 0.05
CA ASP A 94 2.68 -2.86 1.16
C ASP A 94 1.91 -3.10 2.48
N LEU A 95 0.94 -2.23 2.79
CA LEU A 95 0.10 -2.41 3.97
C LEU A 95 -0.76 -3.67 3.86
N LEU A 96 -1.33 -3.95 2.68
CA LEU A 96 -2.13 -5.17 2.46
C LEU A 96 -1.29 -6.43 2.66
N SER A 97 -0.03 -6.44 2.23
CA SER A 97 0.90 -7.54 2.50
C SER A 97 1.09 -7.78 4.00
N LYS A 98 1.29 -6.71 4.77
CA LYS A 98 1.44 -6.79 6.24
C LYS A 98 0.18 -7.32 6.91
N ILE A 99 -0.99 -6.91 6.43
CA ILE A 99 -2.29 -7.37 6.93
C ILE A 99 -2.49 -8.86 6.64
N TYR A 100 -2.22 -9.34 5.42
CA TYR A 100 -2.33 -10.77 5.13
C TYR A 100 -1.31 -11.60 5.92
N ALA A 101 -0.10 -11.05 6.16
CA ALA A 101 0.91 -11.72 6.96
C ALA A 101 0.45 -11.87 8.42
N SER A 102 -0.17 -10.84 9.01
CA SER A 102 -0.71 -10.91 10.37
C SER A 102 -1.87 -11.90 10.50
N GLN A 103 -2.55 -12.21 9.38
CA GLN A 103 -3.62 -13.20 9.28
C GLN A 103 -3.13 -14.62 8.95
N GLY A 104 -1.82 -14.81 8.76
CA GLY A 104 -1.24 -16.10 8.37
C GLY A 104 -1.53 -16.53 6.92
N GLN A 105 -2.04 -15.62 6.07
CA GLN A 105 -2.38 -15.90 4.67
C GLN A 105 -1.15 -15.70 3.78
N ARG A 106 -0.33 -16.74 3.64
CA ARG A 106 0.98 -16.71 2.99
C ARG A 106 0.87 -16.45 1.49
N ALA A 107 -0.03 -17.13 0.78
CA ALA A 107 -0.24 -16.90 -0.64
C ALA A 107 -0.59 -15.43 -0.93
N LEU A 108 -1.53 -14.86 -0.17
CA LEU A 108 -1.96 -13.47 -0.36
C LEU A 108 -0.91 -12.46 0.08
N THR A 109 -0.14 -12.77 1.12
CA THR A 109 1.03 -11.97 1.52
C THR A 109 2.02 -11.83 0.37
N HIS A 110 2.41 -12.96 -0.23
CA HIS A 110 3.36 -12.97 -1.35
C HIS A 110 2.77 -12.31 -2.60
N ARG A 111 1.49 -12.55 -2.91
CA ARG A 111 0.80 -11.85 -4.00
C ARG A 111 0.84 -10.33 -3.83
N ALA A 112 0.51 -9.81 -2.65
CA ALA A 112 0.55 -8.37 -2.40
C ALA A 112 1.98 -7.80 -2.50
N ARG A 113 3.02 -8.54 -2.05
CA ARG A 113 4.43 -8.13 -2.25
C ARG A 113 4.82 -8.10 -3.72
N ALA A 114 4.29 -9.01 -4.53
CA ALA A 114 4.54 -9.00 -5.97
C ALA A 114 4.05 -7.71 -6.61
N GLU A 115 2.89 -7.19 -6.20
CA GLU A 115 2.37 -5.91 -6.70
C GLU A 115 3.27 -4.73 -6.31
N VAL A 116 3.83 -4.73 -5.10
CA VAL A 116 4.83 -3.72 -4.69
C VAL A 116 6.02 -3.74 -5.65
N PHE A 117 6.61 -4.91 -5.90
CA PHE A 117 7.75 -5.03 -6.83
C PHE A 117 7.36 -4.70 -8.27
N TRP A 118 6.15 -5.07 -8.70
CA TRP A 118 5.64 -4.73 -10.02
C TRP A 118 5.60 -3.21 -10.23
N LEU A 119 5.03 -2.48 -9.27
CA LEU A 119 4.93 -1.01 -9.34
C LEU A 119 6.29 -0.31 -9.26
N GLN A 120 7.29 -0.95 -8.65
CA GLN A 120 8.68 -0.49 -8.66
C GLN A 120 9.42 -0.79 -9.98
N GLY A 121 8.81 -1.54 -10.90
CA GLY A 121 9.47 -2.02 -12.12
C GLY A 121 10.42 -3.20 -11.89
N ALA A 122 10.45 -3.76 -10.67
CA ALA A 122 11.28 -4.91 -10.32
C ALA A 122 10.60 -6.23 -10.72
N LEU A 123 10.34 -6.42 -12.02
CA LEU A 123 9.63 -7.59 -12.53
C LEU A 123 10.21 -8.95 -12.11
N PRO A 124 11.56 -9.16 -12.08
CA PRO A 124 12.11 -10.41 -11.57
C PRO A 124 11.69 -10.70 -10.13
N ALA A 125 11.72 -9.69 -9.25
CA ALA A 125 11.31 -9.84 -7.86
C ALA A 125 9.79 -10.08 -7.73
N ALA A 126 8.97 -9.42 -8.56
CA ALA A 126 7.53 -9.67 -8.62
C ALA A 126 7.21 -11.12 -9.01
N ILE A 127 7.91 -11.65 -10.02
CA ILE A 127 7.78 -13.05 -10.47
C ILE A 127 8.14 -14.02 -9.34
N GLU A 128 9.23 -13.79 -8.63
CA GLU A 128 9.63 -14.65 -7.51
C GLU A 128 8.59 -14.64 -6.38
N GLN A 129 8.04 -13.48 -6.02
CA GLN A 129 6.94 -13.41 -5.06
C GLN A 129 5.70 -14.18 -5.56
N LEU A 130 5.33 -14.09 -6.83
CA LEU A 130 4.17 -14.82 -7.37
C LEU A 130 4.37 -16.33 -7.37
N LYS A 131 5.60 -16.82 -7.62
CA LYS A 131 5.93 -18.25 -7.47
C LYS A 131 5.82 -18.72 -6.01
N LEU A 132 6.29 -17.91 -5.07
CA LEU A 132 6.13 -18.20 -3.63
C LEU A 132 4.64 -18.20 -3.24
N ALA A 133 3.84 -17.28 -3.79
CA ALA A 133 2.40 -17.24 -3.59
C ALA A 133 1.72 -18.53 -4.09
N GLN A 134 2.04 -18.96 -5.30
CA GLN A 134 1.52 -20.19 -5.90
C GLN A 134 1.92 -21.44 -5.08
N SER A 135 3.15 -21.46 -4.54
CA SER A 135 3.69 -22.59 -3.79
C SER A 135 3.14 -22.71 -2.37
N ALA A 136 2.55 -21.64 -1.81
CA ALA A 136 2.04 -21.63 -0.43
C ALA A 136 0.80 -22.52 -0.23
N LYS A 137 0.00 -22.75 -1.29
CA LYS A 137 -1.16 -23.66 -1.32
C LYS A 137 -2.23 -23.43 -0.23
N ASP A 138 -2.26 -22.24 0.37
CA ASP A 138 -3.23 -21.81 1.38
C ASP A 138 -4.27 -20.82 0.81
N ALA A 139 -4.23 -20.53 -0.49
CA ALA A 139 -5.23 -19.75 -1.20
C ALA A 139 -6.42 -20.61 -1.64
N ASP A 140 -7.63 -20.01 -1.62
CA ASP A 140 -8.79 -20.59 -2.30
C ASP A 140 -8.62 -20.58 -3.83
N PHE A 141 -9.54 -21.25 -4.53
CA PHE A 141 -9.48 -21.37 -5.99
C PHE A 141 -9.49 -20.02 -6.72
N PHE A 142 -10.24 -19.04 -6.20
CA PHE A 142 -10.32 -17.71 -6.79
C PHE A 142 -8.97 -16.99 -6.70
N HIS A 143 -8.39 -16.97 -5.51
CA HIS A 143 -7.09 -16.35 -5.26
C HIS A 143 -5.96 -17.08 -5.98
N ALA A 144 -5.97 -18.42 -6.02
CA ALA A 144 -5.01 -19.21 -6.78
C ALA A 144 -5.07 -18.87 -8.28
N SER A 145 -6.27 -18.80 -8.86
CA SER A 145 -6.47 -18.41 -10.26
C SER A 145 -5.96 -16.99 -10.55
N ALA A 146 -6.18 -16.05 -9.62
CA ALA A 146 -5.68 -14.69 -9.74
C ALA A 146 -4.14 -14.62 -9.66
N ILE A 147 -3.51 -15.41 -8.79
CA ILE A 147 -2.04 -15.53 -8.69
C ILE A 147 -1.47 -16.05 -10.01
N ASP A 148 -2.05 -17.10 -10.56
CA ASP A 148 -1.60 -17.71 -11.82
C ASP A 148 -1.71 -16.74 -13.00
N ALA A 149 -2.82 -16.01 -13.09
CA ALA A 149 -3.01 -14.98 -14.12
C ALA A 149 -1.96 -13.88 -14.02
N ARG A 150 -1.71 -13.38 -12.80
CA ARG A 150 -0.73 -12.32 -12.58
C ARG A 150 0.71 -12.78 -12.84
N LEU A 151 1.04 -14.03 -12.50
CA LEU A 151 2.35 -14.63 -12.81
C LEU A 151 2.58 -14.72 -14.31
N ARG A 152 1.57 -15.16 -15.07
CA ARG A 152 1.67 -15.19 -16.55
C ARG A 152 1.91 -13.81 -17.12
N GLU A 153 1.18 -12.80 -16.64
CA GLU A 153 1.34 -11.41 -17.07
C GLU A 153 2.76 -10.89 -16.79
N ALA A 154 3.29 -11.14 -15.59
CA ALA A 154 4.64 -10.74 -15.20
C ALA A 154 5.73 -11.38 -16.07
N LEU A 155 5.59 -12.67 -16.35
CA LEU A 155 6.51 -13.39 -17.24
C LEU A 155 6.45 -12.86 -18.68
N GLN A 156 5.25 -12.55 -19.19
CA GLN A 156 5.08 -11.98 -20.53
C GLN A 156 5.76 -10.61 -20.63
N ARG A 157 5.49 -9.72 -19.67
CA ARG A 157 6.10 -8.39 -19.63
C ARG A 157 7.62 -8.46 -19.51
N TRP A 158 8.15 -9.30 -18.62
CA TRP A 158 9.59 -9.46 -18.44
C TRP A 158 10.28 -9.99 -19.71
N ARG A 159 9.66 -10.94 -20.42
CA ARG A 159 10.18 -11.43 -21.72
C ARG A 159 10.17 -10.32 -22.78
N ALA A 160 9.11 -9.52 -22.85
CA ALA A 160 9.01 -8.41 -23.78
C ALA A 160 10.09 -7.35 -23.52
N GLU A 161 10.30 -6.96 -22.26
CA GLU A 161 11.37 -6.03 -21.86
C GLU A 161 12.75 -6.57 -22.23
N ARG A 162 13.01 -7.86 -21.96
CA ARG A 162 14.29 -8.49 -22.35
C ARG A 162 14.51 -8.60 -23.86
N ALA A 163 13.45 -8.85 -24.64
CA ALA A 163 13.54 -8.89 -26.09
C ALA A 163 13.80 -7.49 -26.69
N ALA A 164 13.17 -6.46 -26.12
CA ALA A 164 13.42 -5.06 -26.49
C ALA A 164 14.87 -4.63 -26.16
N MET A 165 15.44 -5.18 -25.08
CA MET A 165 16.85 -4.98 -24.68
C MET A 165 17.86 -5.84 -25.47
N GLY A 166 17.54 -6.30 -26.70
CA GLY A 166 18.40 -7.13 -27.56
C GLY A 166 19.86 -6.63 -27.72
N PRO A 167 20.78 -7.45 -28.29
CA PRO A 167 22.21 -7.47 -27.96
C PRO A 167 22.95 -6.15 -28.24
N GLN A 168 22.91 -5.22 -27.29
CA GLN A 168 23.74 -4.02 -27.28
C GLN A 168 25.07 -4.22 -26.52
N ALA A 169 25.23 -5.35 -25.81
CA ALA A 169 26.44 -5.64 -25.01
C ALA A 169 27.66 -6.13 -25.83
N GLY A 170 27.67 -6.01 -27.16
CA GLY A 170 28.73 -6.58 -28.01
C GLY A 170 29.16 -5.78 -29.22
N ARG A 171 28.76 -4.51 -29.38
CA ARG A 171 29.17 -3.67 -30.53
C ARG A 171 30.17 -2.56 -30.23
N ASP A 172 30.59 -2.40 -28.97
CA ASP A 172 31.40 -1.23 -28.56
C ASP A 172 32.79 -1.57 -27.99
N THR A 173 33.38 -2.71 -28.33
CA THR A 173 34.84 -2.90 -28.10
C THR A 173 35.50 -3.48 -29.33
N LYS A 174 35.82 -2.58 -30.26
CA LYS A 174 36.84 -2.78 -31.28
C LYS A 174 38.01 -1.83 -30.96
N PRO A 175 39.25 -2.29 -31.07
CA PRO A 175 40.26 -1.54 -31.82
C PRO A 175 40.25 -1.99 -33.29
#